data_AF-F0GJ53-F1
#
_entry.id   AF-F0GJ53-F1
#
_cell.length_a   1.000
_cell.length_b   1.000
_cell.length_c   1.000
_cell.angle_alpha   90.00
_cell.angle_beta   90.00
_cell.angle_gamma   90.00
#
_symmetry.space_group_name_H-M   'P 1'
#
loop_
_entity.id
_entity.type
_entity.pdbx_description
1 polymer ?
#
loop_
_entity_poly.entity_id
_entity_poly.type
_entity_poly.pdbx_seq_one_letter_code
_entity_poly.pdbx_strand_id
1 'polypeptide(L)'
;MNDSTLALRRERRLLMLLGWVCIALLAGALYLQYVKNEDPCPLCIIQRYFFAAIGIFAFLAAGIRSWRGVWVLELLIAIAAAGGVGTAARHLSIQLNPGFSCGFDTL
;
A
#
# COMPACT_ATOMS: atom_id res chain seq x y z
N MET A 1 -32.03 11.58 9.42
CA MET A 1 -31.73 10.27 8.78
C MET A 1 -30.80 10.43 7.57
N ASN A 2 -29.87 11.40 7.59
CA ASN A 2 -28.97 11.70 6.46
C ASN A 2 -27.48 11.45 6.78
N ASP A 3 -27.12 11.33 8.06
CA ASP A 3 -25.72 11.30 8.51
C ASP A 3 -24.98 10.03 8.07
N SER A 4 -25.65 8.89 8.08
CA SER A 4 -25.09 7.61 7.61
C SER A 4 -24.80 7.60 6.10
N THR A 5 -25.57 8.35 5.31
CA THR A 5 -25.35 8.45 3.86
C THR A 5 -24.17 9.36 3.51
N LEU A 6 -23.88 10.35 4.36
CA LEU A 6 -22.70 11.22 4.24
C LEU A 6 -21.43 10.48 4.64
N ALA A 7 -21.49 9.71 5.73
CA ALA A 7 -20.37 8.87 6.20
C ALA A 7 -19.89 7.91 5.11
N LEU A 8 -20.80 7.15 4.51
CA LEU A 8 -20.51 6.24 3.38
C LEU A 8 -19.85 6.91 2.18
N ARG A 9 -20.32 8.12 1.85
CA ARG A 9 -19.80 8.87 0.70
C ARG A 9 -18.39 9.41 0.99
N ARG A 10 -18.09 9.71 2.26
CA ARG A 10 -16.77 10.13 2.74
C ARG A 10 -15.78 8.96 2.73
N GLU A 11 -16.17 7.80 3.27
CA GLU A 11 -15.37 6.56 3.26
C GLU A 11 -14.98 6.18 1.83
N ARG A 12 -15.94 6.17 0.90
CA ARG A 12 -15.65 5.87 -0.51
C ARG A 12 -14.66 6.86 -1.14
N ARG A 13 -14.74 8.15 -0.82
CA ARG A 13 -13.76 9.16 -1.30
C ARG A 13 -12.38 8.90 -0.71
N LEU A 14 -12.29 8.56 0.58
CA LEU A 14 -11.03 8.24 1.24
C LEU A 14 -10.40 6.99 0.63
N LEU A 15 -11.19 5.94 0.36
CA LEU A 15 -10.72 4.72 -0.33
C LEU A 15 -10.20 5.02 -1.74
N MET A 16 -10.89 5.87 -2.50
CA MET A 16 -10.39 6.26 -3.83
C MET A 16 -9.11 7.11 -3.75
N LEU A 17 -9.02 8.05 -2.81
CA LEU A 17 -7.79 8.81 -2.58
C LEU A 17 -6.61 7.90 -2.19
N LEU A 18 -6.86 6.93 -1.30
CA LEU A 18 -5.87 5.95 -0.89
C LEU A 18 -5.39 5.11 -2.09
N GLY A 19 -6.32 4.66 -2.95
CA GLY A 19 -5.98 3.95 -4.18
C GLY A 19 -5.09 4.77 -5.11
N TRP A 20 -5.41 6.05 -5.32
CA TRP A 20 -4.59 6.97 -6.10
C TRP A 20 -3.19 7.17 -5.51
N VAL A 21 -3.08 7.33 -4.19
CA VAL A 21 -1.80 7.46 -3.50
C VAL A 21 -0.96 6.19 -3.66
N CYS A 22 -1.56 5.00 -3.51
CA CYS A 22 -0.84 3.74 -3.73
C CYS A 22 -0.31 3.62 -5.16
N ILE A 23 -1.12 3.97 -6.17
CA ILE A 23 -0.66 3.98 -7.57
C ILE A 23 0.48 4.97 -7.79
N ALA A 24 0.38 6.18 -7.22
CA ALA A 24 1.44 7.19 -7.32
C ALA A 24 2.76 6.71 -6.69
N LEU A 25 2.70 6.05 -5.52
CA LEU A 25 3.88 5.46 -4.87
C LEU A 25 4.49 4.32 -5.69
N LEU A 26 3.66 3.44 -6.26
CA LEU A 26 4.11 2.37 -7.15
C LEU A 26 4.78 2.93 -8.42
N ALA A 27 4.19 3.96 -9.02
CA ALA A 27 4.74 4.64 -10.19
C ALA A 27 6.07 5.33 -9.87
N GLY A 28 6.18 5.95 -8.70
CA GLY A 28 7.45 6.50 -8.19
C GLY A 28 8.53 5.43 -8.05
N ALA A 29 8.22 4.29 -7.41
CA ALA A 29 9.16 3.18 -7.26
C ALA A 29 9.62 2.61 -8.61
N LEU A 30 8.67 2.45 -9.56
CA LEU A 30 8.96 2.06 -10.94
C LEU A 30 9.87 3.05 -11.66
N TYR A 31 9.64 4.34 -11.46
CA TYR A 31 10.46 5.39 -12.05
C TYR A 31 11.91 5.32 -11.56
N LEU A 32 12.12 5.14 -10.25
CA LEU A 32 13.47 4.96 -9.71
C LEU A 32 14.13 3.70 -10.30
N GLN A 33 13.40 2.59 -10.40
CA GLN A 33 13.94 1.35 -10.93
C GLN A 33 14.32 1.46 -12.42
N TYR A 34 13.41 1.96 -13.27
CA TYR A 34 13.62 1.98 -14.73
C TYR A 34 14.38 3.19 -15.25
N VAL A 35 14.27 4.35 -14.59
CA VAL A 35 14.89 5.60 -15.06
C VAL A 35 16.20 5.87 -14.33
N LYS A 36 16.29 5.54 -13.04
CA LYS A 36 17.53 5.71 -12.27
C LYS A 36 18.39 4.45 -12.21
N ASN A 37 17.89 3.29 -12.66
CA ASN A 37 18.62 2.00 -12.65
C ASN A 37 19.19 1.68 -11.27
N GLU A 38 18.44 2.00 -10.21
CA GLU A 38 18.79 1.63 -8.84
C GLU A 38 18.46 0.15 -8.63
N ASP A 39 19.40 -0.59 -8.03
CA ASP A 39 19.21 -2.01 -7.73
C ASP A 39 18.04 -2.21 -6.73
N PRO A 40 17.09 -3.10 -7.03
CA PRO A 40 15.97 -3.35 -6.12
C PRO A 40 16.45 -4.14 -4.90
N CYS A 41 16.08 -3.72 -3.70
CA CYS A 41 16.23 -4.56 -2.52
C CYS A 41 15.01 -5.50 -2.36
N PRO A 42 15.20 -6.73 -1.84
CA PRO A 42 14.14 -7.74 -1.69
C PRO A 42 12.98 -7.23 -0.81
N LEU A 43 13.32 -6.47 0.24
CA LEU A 43 12.34 -5.87 1.15
C LEU A 43 11.45 -4.82 0.44
N CYS A 44 12.01 -4.00 -0.45
CA CYS A 44 11.25 -3.00 -1.21
C CYS A 44 10.32 -3.67 -2.23
N ILE A 45 10.72 -4.78 -2.85
CA ILE A 45 9.84 -5.55 -3.74
C ILE A 45 8.65 -6.11 -2.97
N ILE A 46 8.87 -6.67 -1.78
CA ILE A 46 7.79 -7.17 -0.92
C ILE A 46 6.84 -6.03 -0.52
N GLN A 47 7.37 -4.87 -0.12
CA GLN A 47 6.56 -3.70 0.22
C GLN A 47 5.72 -3.21 -0.98
N ARG A 48 6.28 -3.28 -2.19
CA ARG A 48 5.60 -2.93 -3.44
C ARG A 48 4.40 -3.85 -3.71
N TYR A 49 4.52 -5.15 -3.48
CA TYR A 49 3.39 -6.09 -3.60
C TYR A 49 2.28 -5.80 -2.59
N PHE A 50 2.62 -5.43 -1.35
CA PHE A 50 1.62 -5.00 -0.37
C PHE A 50 0.88 -3.74 -0.83
N PHE A 51 1.57 -2.73 -1.34
CA PHE A 51 0.91 -1.53 -1.88
C PHE A 51 0.03 -1.82 -3.09
N ALA A 52 0.46 -2.72 -3.98
CA ALA A 52 -0.35 -3.17 -5.11
C ALA A 52 -1.63 -3.87 -4.64
N ALA A 53 -1.52 -4.77 -3.66
CA ALA A 53 -2.67 -5.43 -3.06
C ALA A 53 -3.64 -4.43 -2.40
N ILE A 54 -3.12 -3.47 -1.62
CA ILE A 54 -3.91 -2.39 -1.01
C ILE A 54 -4.66 -1.59 -2.06
N GLY A 55 -3.97 -1.19 -3.14
CA GLY A 55 -4.58 -0.45 -4.25
C GLY A 55 -5.75 -1.23 -4.88
N ILE A 56 -5.54 -2.50 -5.19
CA ILE A 56 -6.56 -3.37 -5.78
C ILE A 56 -7.77 -3.50 -4.84
N PHE A 57 -7.55 -3.80 -3.56
CA PHE A 57 -8.63 -3.94 -2.58
C PHE A 57 -9.38 -2.62 -2.36
N ALA A 58 -8.69 -1.46 -2.37
CA ALA A 58 -9.31 -0.14 -2.26
C ALA A 58 -10.22 0.18 -3.47
N PHE A 59 -9.78 -0.12 -4.69
CA PHE A 59 -10.61 0.03 -5.88
C PHE A 59 -11.81 -0.92 -5.88
N LEU A 60 -11.62 -2.16 -5.45
CA LEU A 60 -12.71 -3.14 -5.33
C LEU A 60 -13.74 -2.70 -4.27
N ALA A 61 -13.27 -2.14 -3.14
CA ALA A 61 -14.12 -1.61 -2.08
C ALA A 61 -14.94 -0.41 -2.55
N ALA A 62 -14.35 0.46 -3.38
CA ALA A 62 -15.04 1.62 -3.93
C ALA A 62 -16.18 1.22 -4.89
N GLY A 63 -16.06 0.09 -5.59
CA GLY A 63 -17.07 -0.45 -6.50
C GLY A 63 -18.27 -1.10 -5.80
N ILE A 64 -18.10 -1.60 -4.57
CA ILE A 64 -19.16 -2.29 -3.84
C ILE A 64 -20.13 -1.29 -3.17
N ARG A 65 -21.44 -1.57 -3.28
CA ARG A 65 -22.53 -0.76 -2.70
C ARG A 65 -23.00 -1.27 -1.32
N SER A 66 -22.57 -2.48 -0.93
CA SER A 66 -22.95 -3.13 0.33
C SER A 66 -22.07 -2.70 1.49
N TRP A 67 -22.69 -2.28 2.60
CA TRP A 67 -22.00 -1.81 3.82
C TRP A 67 -21.08 -2.88 4.42
N ARG A 68 -21.53 -4.14 4.43
CA ARG A 68 -20.74 -5.27 4.94
C ARG A 68 -19.52 -5.55 4.05
N GLY A 69 -19.65 -5.37 2.74
CA GLY A 69 -18.55 -5.58 1.80
C GLY A 69 -17.46 -4.50 1.91
N VAL A 70 -17.85 -3.25 2.16
CA VAL A 70 -16.91 -2.15 2.41
C VAL A 70 -16.12 -2.39 3.70
N TRP A 71 -16.79 -2.78 4.79
CA TRP A 71 -16.15 -3.06 6.08
C TRP A 71 -15.11 -4.19 6.00
N VAL A 72 -15.43 -5.30 5.31
CA VAL A 72 -14.50 -6.42 5.16
C VAL A 72 -13.27 -6.00 4.36
N LEU A 73 -13.45 -5.19 3.32
CA LEU A 73 -12.34 -4.71 2.50
C LEU A 73 -11.50 -3.65 3.21
N GLU A 74 -12.11 -2.76 4.02
CA GLU A 74 -11.36 -1.86 4.91
C GLU A 74 -10.49 -2.63 5.89
N LEU A 75 -11.01 -3.71 6.49
CA LEU A 75 -10.21 -4.58 7.36
C LEU A 75 -9.02 -5.20 6.62
N LEU A 76 -9.25 -5.68 5.39
CA LEU A 76 -8.18 -6.24 4.54
C LEU A 76 -7.11 -5.20 4.20
N ILE A 77 -7.54 -3.98 3.88
CA ILE A 77 -6.66 -2.82 3.62
C ILE A 77 -5.85 -2.49 4.88
N ALA A 78 -6.46 -2.49 6.06
CA ALA A 78 -5.79 -2.22 7.33
C ALA A 78 -4.72 -3.29 7.64
N ILE A 79 -5.02 -4.57 7.40
CA ILE A 79 -4.06 -5.67 7.56
C ILE A 79 -2.88 -5.52 6.59
N ALA A 80 -3.16 -5.23 5.32
CA ALA A 80 -2.12 -5.03 4.32
C ALA A 80 -1.28 -3.77 4.62
N ALA A 81 -1.89 -2.70 5.13
CA ALA A 81 -1.19 -1.50 5.58
C ALA A 81 -0.28 -1.80 6.78
N ALA A 82 -0.71 -2.63 7.73
CA ALA A 82 0.14 -3.09 8.82
C ALA A 82 1.37 -3.87 8.32
N GLY A 83 1.20 -4.70 7.28
CA GLY A 83 2.33 -5.35 6.58
C GLY A 83 3.29 -4.36 5.92
N GLY A 84 2.74 -3.31 5.29
CA GLY A 84 3.52 -2.20 4.74
C GLY A 84 4.33 -1.42 5.79
N VAL A 85 3.73 -1.15 6.96
CA VAL A 85 4.43 -0.52 8.09
C VAL A 85 5.53 -1.44 8.63
N GLY A 86 5.28 -2.74 8.75
CA GLY A 86 6.28 -3.71 9.21
C GLY A 86 7.50 -3.79 8.28
N THR A 87 7.28 -3.80 6.97
CA THR A 87 8.36 -3.78 5.97
C THR A 87 9.13 -2.46 5.98
N ALA A 88 8.46 -1.32 6.08
CA ALA A 88 9.09 -0.01 6.21
C ALA A 88 9.92 0.12 7.52
N ALA A 89 9.39 -0.36 8.64
CA ALA A 89 10.09 -0.38 9.92
C ALA A 89 11.35 -1.26 9.87
N ARG A 90 11.28 -2.40 9.17
CA ARG A 90 12.46 -3.23 8.91
C ARG A 90 13.48 -2.49 8.05
N HIS A 91 13.04 -1.78 7.01
CA HIS A 91 13.92 -0.99 6.16
C HIS A 91 14.67 0.11 6.94
N LEU A 92 13.94 0.84 7.81
CA LEU A 92 14.50 1.82 8.73
C LEU A 92 15.49 1.18 9.72
N SER A 93 15.16 0.01 10.27
CA SER A 93 16.06 -0.68 11.21
C SER A 93 17.40 -1.06 10.57
N ILE A 94 17.40 -1.36 9.27
CA ILE A 94 18.61 -1.70 8.50
C ILE A 94 19.39 -0.43 8.14
N GLN A 95 18.71 0.65 7.74
CA GLN A 95 19.35 1.95 7.54
C GLN A 95 20.04 2.49 8.79
N LEU A 96 19.47 2.23 9.97
CA LEU A 96 20.05 2.64 11.25
C LEU A 96 21.14 1.69 11.74
N ASN A 97 21.23 0.45 11.23
CA ASN A 97 22.18 -0.56 11.68
C ASN A 97 22.98 -1.16 10.50
N PRO A 98 24.05 -0.48 10.05
CA PRO A 98 24.77 -0.79 8.81
C PRO A 98 25.49 -2.15 8.77
N GLY A 99 25.48 -2.91 9.87
CA GLY A 99 25.99 -4.28 9.92
C GLY A 99 25.04 -5.34 9.34
N PHE A 100 23.77 -5.00 9.08
CA PHE A 100 22.81 -5.88 8.41
C PHE A 100 22.61 -5.39 6.98
N SER A 101 22.99 -6.19 5.99
CA SER A 101 22.61 -5.94 4.61
C SER A 101 21.16 -6.36 4.39
N CYS A 102 20.38 -5.58 3.64
CA CYS A 102 19.03 -5.94 3.20
C CYS A 102 18.98 -7.20 2.31
N GLY A 103 20.13 -7.81 1.99
CA GLY A 103 20.25 -8.79 0.91
C GLY A 103 20.22 -8.03 -0.42
N PHE A 104 21.24 -8.22 -1.25
CA PHE A 104 21.17 -7.76 -2.64
C PHE A 104 20.42 -8.84 -3.42
N ASP A 105 19.27 -8.50 -4.00
CA ASP A 105 18.56 -9.37 -4.93
C ASP A 105 19.29 -9.29 -6.29
N THR A 106 20.41 -10.00 -6.41
CA THR A 106 21.06 -10.21 -7.71
C THR A 106 20.27 -11.26 -8.46
N LEU A 107 19.33 -10.81 -9.28
CA LEU A 107 18.91 -11.58 -10.45
C LEU A 107 20.07 -11.64 -11.45
#